data_AF-A0A920GHZ7-F1
#
_entry.id   AF-A0A920GHZ7-F1
#
_cell.length_a   1.000
_cell.length_b   1.000
_cell.length_c   1.000
_cell.angle_alpha   90.00
_cell.angle_beta   90.00
_cell.angle_gamma   90.00
#
_symmetry.space_group_name_H-M   'P 1'
#
loop_
_entity.id
_entity.type
_entity.pdbx_description
1 polymer ?
#
loop_
_entity_poly.entity_id
_entity_poly.type
_entity_poly.pdbx_seq_one_letter_code
_entity_poly.pdbx_strand_id
1 'polypeptide(L)' 'MWKVNYHIVFKLNDGNIIKKKNSMNIKSSLVSSAKDAKNYVLKKYKNGFQPLVNTDDIFISIINEKIIIESIEKLY' A
#
# COMPACT_ATOMS: atom_id res chain seq x y z
N MET A 1 10.68 -15.66 -2.15
CA MET A 1 10.45 -14.22 -1.88
C MET A 1 9.05 -13.86 -2.37
N TRP A 2 8.39 -12.81 -1.87
CA TRP A 2 7.08 -12.39 -2.40
C TRP A 2 7.14 -10.97 -2.96
N LYS A 3 6.41 -10.71 -4.04
CA LYS A 3 6.18 -9.36 -4.57
C LYS A 3 4.70 -9.06 -4.51
N VAL A 4 4.35 -7.91 -3.96
CA VAL A 4 2.96 -7.44 -3.87
C VAL A 4 2.86 -6.12 -4.61
N ASN A 5 2.07 -6.09 -5.67
CA ASN A 5 1.73 -4.86 -6.38
C ASN A 5 0.38 -4.37 -5.88
N TYR A 6 0.29 -3.08 -5.56
CA TYR A 6 -0.90 -2.48 -5.02
C TYR A 6 -0.98 -1.01 -5.40
N HIS A 7 -2.18 -0.46 -5.43
CA HIS A 7 -2.36 0.97 -5.51
C HIS A 7 -3.15 1.49 -4.32
N ILE A 8 -2.91 2.75 -3.98
CA ILE A 8 -3.63 3.46 -2.94
C ILE A 8 -4.42 4.54 -3.61
N VAL A 9 -5.71 4.61 -3.27
CA VAL A 9 -6.64 5.63 -3.74
C VAL A 9 -6.87 6.59 -2.59
N PHE A 10 -6.53 7.85 -2.80
CA PHE A 10 -6.81 8.94 -1.88
C PHE A 10 -7.96 9.77 -2.44
N LYS A 11 -9.01 9.95 -1.65
CA LYS A 11 -10.08 10.90 -1.93
C LYS A 11 -9.82 12.16 -1.11
N LEU A 12 -9.58 13.25 -1.82
CA LEU A 12 -9.29 14.56 -1.23
C LEU A 12 -10.58 15.31 -0.90
N ASN A 13 -10.45 16.31 -0.02
CA ASN A 13 -11.59 17.11 0.43
C ASN A 13 -12.20 18.01 -0.65
N ASP A 14 -11.42 18.37 -1.67
CA ASP A 14 -11.87 19.12 -2.85
C ASP A 14 -12.58 18.25 -3.90
N GLY A 15 -12.73 16.95 -3.64
CA GLY A 15 -13.34 15.98 -4.55
C GLY A 15 -12.37 15.29 -5.50
N ASN A 16 -11.09 15.70 -5.54
CA ASN A 16 -10.09 15.07 -6.38
C ASN A 16 -9.73 13.66 -5.89
N ILE A 17 -9.35 12.80 -6.84
CA ILE A 17 -8.93 11.42 -6.56
C ILE A 17 -7.50 11.21 -7.06
N ILE A 18 -6.60 10.91 -6.14
CA ILE A 18 -5.21 10.57 -6.46
C ILE A 18 -5.04 9.06 -6.34
N LYS A 19 -4.43 8.42 -7.35
CA LYS A 19 -4.11 6.99 -7.35
C LYS A 19 -2.60 6.82 -7.43
N LYS A 20 -2.02 6.16 -6.43
CA LYS A 20 -0.58 5.87 -6.41
C LYS A 20 -0.32 4.38 -6.47
N LYS A 21 0.37 3.95 -7.51
CA LYS A 21 0.84 2.56 -7.66
C LYS A 21 2.12 2.36 -6.86
N ASN A 22 2.21 1.21 -6.21
CA ASN A 22 3.34 0.79 -5.40
C ASN A 22 3.61 -0.70 -5.59
N SER A 23 4.83 -1.10 -5.29
CA SER A 23 5.22 -2.50 -5.23
C SER A 23 6.09 -2.75 -4.02
N MET A 24 5.87 -3.86 -3.33
CA MET A 24 6.66 -4.25 -2.18
C MET A 24 7.22 -5.66 -2.36
N ASN A 25 8.55 -5.77 -2.30
CA ASN A 25 9.24 -7.05 -2.21
C ASN A 25 9.40 -7.44 -0.74
N ILE A 26 8.94 -8.64 -0.39
CA ILE A 26 8.93 -9.18 0.96
C ILE A 26 9.91 -10.35 1.02
N LYS A 27 11.02 -10.12 1.70
CA LYS A 27 12.05 -11.11 2.04
C LYS A 27 11.94 -11.44 3.53
N SER A 28 10.87 -12.15 3.91
CA SER A 28 10.66 -12.61 5.28
C SER A 28 10.26 -14.08 5.28
N SER A 29 10.91 -14.88 6.14
CA SER A 29 10.58 -16.30 6.35
C SER A 29 9.20 -16.49 7.00
N LEU A 30 8.69 -15.46 7.68
CA LEU A 30 7.35 -15.45 8.30
C LEU A 30 6.21 -15.31 7.28
N VAL A 31 6.53 -14.99 6.03
CA VAL A 31 5.54 -14.81 4.95
C VAL A 31 5.60 -16.03 4.04
N SER A 32 4.78 -17.03 4.35
CA SER A 32 4.73 -18.31 3.64
C SER A 32 3.58 -18.41 2.64
N SER A 33 2.57 -17.55 2.75
CA SER A 33 1.40 -17.53 1.87
C SER A 33 1.10 -16.14 1.28
N ALA A 34 0.27 -16.11 0.23
CA ALA A 34 -0.25 -14.87 -0.34
C ALA A 34 -1.08 -14.05 0.68
N LYS A 35 -1.79 -14.75 1.59
CA LYS A 35 -2.55 -14.09 2.67
C LYS A 35 -1.61 -13.38 3.64
N ASP A 36 -0.50 -14.00 3.99
CA ASP A 36 0.52 -13.39 4.86
C ASP A 36 1.19 -12.20 4.16
N ALA A 37 1.45 -12.32 2.85
CA ALA A 37 2.02 -11.23 2.06
C ALA A 37 1.08 -10.01 2.02
N LYS A 38 -0.22 -10.24 1.81
CA LYS A 38 -1.25 -9.19 1.89
C LYS A 38 -1.27 -8.53 3.27
N ASN A 39 -1.34 -9.34 4.33
CA ASN A 39 -1.37 -8.84 5.70
C ASN A 39 -0.11 -8.05 6.07
N TYR A 40 1.05 -8.50 5.58
CA TYR A 40 2.33 -7.82 5.77
C TYR A 40 2.30 -6.40 5.16
N VAL A 41 1.84 -6.26 3.91
CA VAL A 41 1.72 -4.94 3.25
C VAL A 41 0.74 -4.05 4.03
N LEU A 42 -0.44 -4.56 4.40
CA LEU A 42 -1.45 -3.78 5.12
C LEU A 42 -0.93 -3.31 6.50
N LYS A 43 -0.23 -4.17 7.24
CA LYS A 43 0.38 -3.80 8.52
C LYS A 43 1.48 -2.77 8.34
N LYS A 44 2.38 -2.97 7.38
CA LYS A 44 3.49 -2.04 7.12
C LYS A 44 3.00 -0.67 6.66
N TYR A 45 1.90 -0.65 5.91
CA TYR A 45 1.24 0.59 5.52
C TYR A 45 0.62 1.32 6.72
N LYS A 46 -0.20 0.62 7.52
CA LYS A 46 -0.87 1.22 8.69
C LYS A 46 0.08 1.66 9.80
N ASN A 47 1.16 0.91 10.01
CA ASN A 47 2.14 1.17 11.07
C ASN A 47 3.37 1.96 10.57
N GLY A 48 3.41 2.28 9.28
CA GLY A 48 4.46 3.13 8.73
C GLY A 48 4.32 4.54 9.30
N PHE A 49 5.44 5.15 9.69
CA PHE A 49 5.51 6.52 10.23
C PHE A 49 5.11 7.61 9.21
N GLN A 50 4.72 7.19 8.02
CA GLN A 50 4.28 8.05 6.93
C GLN A 50 3.04 7.40 6.33
N PRO A 51 1.82 7.90 6.62
CA PRO A 51 0.80 7.86 5.58
C PRO A 51 1.47 8.50 4.35
N LEU A 52 1.60 7.77 3.24
CA LEU A 52 2.36 8.19 2.04
C LEU A 52 1.97 9.59 1.53
N VAL A 53 0.80 10.05 1.97
CA VAL A 53 0.29 11.41 1.97
C VAL A 53 1.33 12.48 2.28
N ASN A 54 2.09 12.34 3.37
CA ASN A 54 3.06 13.36 3.80
C ASN A 54 4.33 13.39 2.95
N THR A 55 4.61 12.32 2.19
CA THR A 55 5.79 12.23 1.32
C THR A 55 5.54 12.66 -0.11
N ASP A 56 4.28 12.89 -0.49
CA ASP A 56 3.86 13.15 -1.88
C ASP A 56 3.31 14.56 -2.08
N ASP A 57 3.64 15.52 -1.21
CA ASP A 57 3.20 16.92 -1.31
C ASP A 57 1.67 17.08 -1.44
N ILE A 58 0.90 16.15 -0.85
CA ILE A 58 -0.55 16.26 -0.76
C ILE A 58 -0.87 17.23 0.38
N PHE A 59 -0.88 18.52 0.07
CA PHE A 59 -1.20 19.60 1.02
C PHE A 59 -2.71 19.70 1.36
N ILE A 60 -3.54 18.87 0.73
CA ILE A 60 -4.99 18.87 0.88
C ILE A 60 -5.41 17.70 1.77
N SER A 61 -6.29 17.95 2.74
CA SER A 61 -6.81 16.93 3.64
C SER A 61 -7.46 15.76 2.88
N ILE A 62 -7.16 14.53 3.32
CA ILE A 62 -7.76 13.31 2.80
C ILE A 62 -9.02 12.97 3.60
N ILE A 63 -10.14 12.78 2.89
CA ILE A 63 -11.39 12.28 3.49
C ILE A 63 -11.31 10.76 3.66
N ASN A 64 -10.77 10.08 2.65
CA ASN A 64 -10.75 8.63 2.63
C ASN A 64 -9.54 8.07 1.87
N GLU A 65 -9.07 6.93 2.35
CA GLU A 65 -7.95 6.21 1.80
C GLU A 65 -8.33 4.74 1.62
N LYS A 66 -7.97 4.16 0.47
CA LYS A 66 -8.21 2.74 0.20
C LYS A 66 -7.01 2.11 -0.48
N ILE A 67 -6.50 1.03 0.12
CA ILE A 67 -5.48 0.17 -0.47
C ILE A 67 -6.15 -0.92 -1.29
N ILE A 68 -5.71 -1.10 -2.53
CA ILE A 68 -6.20 -2.14 -3.45
C ILE A 68 -4.99 -2.96 -3.88
N ILE A 69 -5.01 -4.25 -3.53
CA ILE A 69 -3.98 -5.20 -3.95
C ILE A 69 -4.30 -5.62 -5.38
N GLU A 70 -3.36 -5.41 -6.29
CA GLU A 70 -3.50 -5.78 -7.72
C GLU A 70 -3.00 -7.20 -7.95
N SER A 71 -1.79 -7.52 -7.48
CA SER A 71 -1.22 -8.85 -7.61
C SER A 71 -0.35 -9.23 -6.42
N ILE A 72 -0.26 -10.54 -6.18
CA ILE A 72 0.64 -11.15 -5.20
C ILE A 72 1.36 -12.29 -5.92
N GLU A 73 2.67 -12.14 -6.07
CA GLU A 73 3.51 -13.05 -6.84
C GLU A 73 4.55 -13.69 -5.91
N LYS A 74 4.69 -15.01 -6.00
CA LYS A 74 5.81 -15.71 -5.37
C LYS A 74 7.00 -15.67 -6.34
N LEU A 75 8.06 -15.01 -5.90
CA LEU A 75 9.33 -14.95 -6.63
C LEU A 75 10.20 -16.14 -6.19
N TYR A 76 10.58 -16.96 -7.17
CA TYR A 76 11.48 -18.11 -7.05
C TYR A 76 12.93 -17.67 -7.23
#